data_AF-A0AAI9B9W6-F1
#
_entry.id   AF-A0AAI9B9W6-F1
#
_cell.length_a   1.000
_cell.length_b   1.000
_cell.length_c   1.000
_cell.angle_alpha   90.00
_cell.angle_beta   90.00
_cell.angle_gamma   90.00
#
_symmetry.space_group_name_H-M   'P 1'
#
loop_
_entity.id
_entity.type
_entity.pdbx_description
1 polymer ?
#
loop_
_entity_poly.entity_id
_entity_poly.type
_entity_poly.pdbx_seq_one_letter_code
_entity_poly.pdbx_strand_id
1 'polypeptide(L)'
;MKTSTIPTLLGPDGMTSLREYAGYHGGGSGFGGQLRAWNPPSESVDAALLPNFTRGNARADDLVRNNGYAANAIQLHQDHIVGSFFRLSHRPSWRYLGIGEEEARAFSREVEAAWKEFAEDDCCCIDVERKRTFTMMIREGVAMHAFNGELFVQATWDTSPSRLFRTQFRMVSPKRISNPNNTGDSRNCRAGVQINDSGAALGYYVSEDGYPGWMPQKWTWIPRELPGGRASFIHVFEPVEDGQTRGANVFYSVMEQMKMLDTLQNTQLQSAIVKAMYAATIESELDTQSAMDFILGANSQEQRDKLTGWIGEIAAYYAAAPVRLGGAKVPHLMPGDSLNLQTAQDTDNGYSVFEQSLLRYIAAGLGVSYEQLSRNYAQMSYSTARASANESWAYFMGRRKFVASRQASQMFLCWLEEAIARRVVTLPSKARFSFQEARSAWGNCDWIGSGRMAIDGLKEVQEAVMLIEAGLSTYEKECAKRGDDYQEIFAQQVRETMERRAAGLKPPAWAAAAFESGLRQSTEEEKSDSRAA
;
A
#
# COMPACT_ATOMS: atom_id res chain seq x y z
N MET A 1 38.86 29.70 53.89
CA MET A 1 39.08 29.35 52.47
C MET A 1 37.85 29.78 51.68
N LYS A 2 37.97 30.79 50.81
CA LYS A 2 36.87 31.19 49.92
C LYS A 2 36.88 30.21 48.74
N THR A 3 35.81 29.44 48.59
CA THR A 3 35.60 28.55 47.44
C THR A 3 35.47 29.40 46.18
N SER A 4 36.43 29.26 45.26
CA SER A 4 36.39 29.88 43.94
C SER A 4 35.23 29.27 43.13
N THR A 5 34.12 29.98 43.02
CA THR A 5 33.04 29.63 42.08
C THR A 5 33.51 29.95 40.67
N ILE A 6 33.87 28.91 39.91
CA ILE A 6 34.17 29.03 38.49
C ILE A 6 32.87 29.49 37.79
N PRO A 7 32.88 30.56 36.98
CA PRO A 7 31.70 31.00 36.27
C PRO A 7 31.26 29.94 35.26
N THR A 8 30.03 29.45 35.39
CA THR A 8 29.40 28.54 34.43
C THR A 8 28.95 29.36 33.22
N LEU A 9 29.54 29.12 32.06
CA LEU A 9 29.04 29.67 30.80
C LEU A 9 27.67 29.04 30.52
N LEU A 10 26.68 29.84 30.12
CA LEU A 10 25.33 29.40 29.80
C LEU A 10 25.11 29.42 28.28
N GLY A 11 24.18 28.58 27.81
CA GLY A 11 23.73 28.58 26.42
C GLY A 11 22.90 29.83 26.06
N PRO A 12 22.45 29.96 24.80
CA PRO A 12 21.60 31.05 24.33
C PRO A 12 20.25 31.17 25.05
N ASP A 13 19.82 30.11 25.74
CA ASP A 13 18.62 30.09 26.60
C ASP A 13 18.86 30.75 27.97
N GLY A 14 20.11 31.10 28.30
CA GLY A 14 20.48 31.76 29.55
C GLY A 14 20.25 30.92 30.81
N MET A 15 20.01 29.60 30.66
CA MET A 15 19.63 28.70 31.75
C MET A 15 20.47 27.43 31.77
N THR A 16 20.71 26.83 30.60
CA THR A 16 21.43 25.55 30.48
C THR A 16 22.93 25.82 30.43
N SER A 17 23.75 24.98 31.07
CA SER A 17 25.20 25.14 30.97
C SER A 17 25.66 24.99 29.51
N LEU A 18 26.65 25.77 29.08
CA LEU A 18 27.17 25.73 27.70
C LEU A 18 27.68 24.32 27.32
N ARG A 19 28.13 23.54 28.31
CA ARG A 19 28.56 22.15 28.12
C ARG A 19 27.40 21.21 27.83
N GLU A 20 26.28 21.34 28.55
CA GLU A 20 25.06 20.60 28.27
C GLU A 20 24.43 21.06 26.95
N TYR A 21 24.51 22.36 26.65
CA TYR A 21 24.12 22.93 25.38
C TYR A 21 24.98 22.41 24.22
N ALA A 22 26.28 22.18 24.40
CA ALA A 22 27.14 21.61 23.36
C ALA A 22 26.91 20.10 23.09
N GLY A 23 26.02 19.44 23.85
CA GLY A 23 25.65 18.04 23.66
C GLY A 23 24.60 17.83 22.57
N TYR A 24 24.22 16.57 22.35
CA TYR A 24 23.10 16.23 21.45
C TYR A 24 21.77 16.69 22.04
N HIS A 25 21.31 17.89 21.66
CA HIS A 25 20.10 18.51 22.18
C HIS A 25 18.83 17.66 22.11
N GLY A 26 18.73 16.75 21.13
CA GLY A 26 17.60 15.83 20.98
C GLY A 26 17.44 14.85 22.15
N GLY A 27 18.50 14.58 22.91
CA GLY A 27 18.45 13.76 24.13
C GLY A 27 18.36 14.58 25.43
N GLY A 28 18.32 15.91 25.35
CA GLY A 28 18.18 16.82 26.48
C GLY A 28 16.75 17.37 26.60
N SER A 29 16.58 18.46 27.33
CA SER A 29 15.27 19.09 27.53
C SER A 29 14.72 19.88 26.34
N GLY A 30 15.50 20.05 25.27
CA GLY A 30 15.20 20.95 24.16
C GLY A 30 15.41 22.43 24.53
N PHE A 31 15.36 23.32 23.53
CA PHE A 31 15.70 24.75 23.65
C PHE A 31 14.85 25.52 24.69
N GLY A 32 13.61 25.09 24.94
CA GLY A 32 12.71 25.71 25.92
C GLY A 32 12.09 24.71 26.90
N GLY A 33 12.72 23.55 27.11
CA GLY A 33 12.20 22.52 28.01
C GLY A 33 11.07 21.66 27.43
N GLN A 34 10.78 21.76 26.13
CA GLN A 34 9.67 21.05 25.48
C GLN A 34 9.80 19.52 25.59
N LEU A 35 11.03 19.01 25.65
CA LEU A 35 11.30 17.57 25.74
C LEU A 35 11.39 17.08 27.19
N ARG A 36 11.30 17.97 28.20
CA ARG A 36 11.48 17.61 29.61
C ARG A 36 10.48 16.57 30.13
N ALA A 37 9.26 16.58 29.60
CA ALA A 37 8.22 15.61 29.93
C ALA A 37 8.22 14.38 29.00
N TRP A 38 9.02 14.39 27.93
CA TRP A 38 9.12 13.30 26.97
C TRP A 38 10.28 12.37 27.35
N ASN A 39 9.96 11.36 28.16
CA ASN A 39 10.93 10.38 28.67
C ASN A 39 10.54 8.96 28.22
N PRO A 40 10.63 8.64 26.92
CA PRO A 40 10.31 7.30 26.45
C PRO A 40 11.36 6.29 26.98
N PRO A 41 10.93 5.11 27.46
CA PRO A 41 11.87 4.05 27.82
C PRO A 41 12.61 3.53 26.59
N SER A 42 13.82 2.98 26.80
CA SER A 42 14.51 2.21 25.76
C SER A 42 13.86 0.83 25.67
N GLU A 43 13.28 0.51 24.52
CA GLU A 43 12.52 -0.74 24.29
C GLU A 43 13.03 -1.44 23.03
N SER A 44 12.94 -2.77 22.99
CA SER A 44 13.06 -3.52 21.74
C SER A 44 11.78 -3.35 20.92
N VAL A 45 11.85 -3.59 19.60
CA VAL A 45 10.66 -3.50 18.73
C VAL A 45 9.48 -4.31 19.25
N ASP A 46 9.69 -5.56 19.67
CA ASP A 46 8.61 -6.39 20.20
C ASP A 46 8.00 -5.79 21.48
N ALA A 47 8.83 -5.23 22.38
CA ALA A 47 8.33 -4.62 23.60
C ALA A 47 7.49 -3.36 23.31
N ALA A 48 7.85 -2.57 22.30
CA ALA A 48 7.08 -1.41 21.88
C ALA A 48 5.82 -1.78 21.06
N LEU A 49 5.90 -2.83 20.23
CA LEU A 49 4.87 -3.22 19.27
C LEU A 49 3.78 -4.10 19.90
N LEU A 50 4.17 -5.20 20.55
CA LEU A 50 3.26 -6.28 20.96
C LEU A 50 2.15 -5.85 21.93
N PRO A 51 2.37 -4.96 22.92
CA PRO A 51 1.31 -4.56 23.85
C PRO A 51 0.08 -3.95 23.19
N ASN A 52 0.27 -3.20 22.09
CA ASN A 52 -0.81 -2.55 21.34
C ASN A 52 -1.08 -3.22 19.99
N PHE A 53 -0.39 -4.31 19.68
CA PHE A 53 -0.39 -4.94 18.36
C PHE A 53 -1.80 -5.31 17.87
N THR A 54 -2.54 -6.09 18.66
CA THR A 54 -3.90 -6.55 18.29
C THR A 54 -4.84 -5.37 18.06
N ARG A 55 -4.84 -4.38 18.96
CA ARG A 55 -5.72 -3.20 18.84
C ARG A 55 -5.31 -2.30 17.68
N GLY A 56 -4.00 -2.12 17.49
CA GLY A 56 -3.44 -1.36 16.39
C GLY A 56 -3.84 -1.92 15.03
N ASN A 57 -3.68 -3.23 14.85
CA ASN A 57 -4.10 -3.91 13.63
C ASN A 57 -5.62 -3.84 13.42
N ALA A 58 -6.43 -3.99 14.49
CA ALA A 58 -7.88 -3.84 14.39
C ALA A 58 -8.29 -2.40 14.00
N ARG A 59 -7.56 -1.37 14.44
CA ARG A 59 -7.78 0.02 14.02
C ARG A 59 -7.36 0.26 12.58
N ALA A 60 -6.23 -0.31 12.14
CA ALA A 60 -5.81 -0.24 10.74
C ALA A 60 -6.85 -0.90 9.82
N ASP A 61 -7.39 -2.05 10.21
CA ASP A 61 -8.48 -2.74 9.50
C ASP A 61 -9.74 -1.87 9.36
N ASP A 62 -10.14 -1.20 10.44
CA ASP A 62 -11.29 -0.29 10.42
C ASP A 62 -11.05 0.92 9.52
N LEU A 63 -9.85 1.50 9.63
CA LEU A 63 -9.45 2.65 8.84
C LEU A 63 -9.43 2.31 7.34
N VAL A 64 -8.85 1.19 6.94
CA VAL A 64 -8.83 0.76 5.53
C VAL A 64 -10.23 0.48 5.00
N ARG A 65 -11.16 -0.04 5.83
CA ARG A 65 -12.54 -0.29 5.41
C ARG A 65 -13.37 0.99 5.24
N ASN A 66 -13.13 1.99 6.09
CA ASN A 66 -14.04 3.13 6.24
C ASN A 66 -13.46 4.48 5.78
N ASN A 67 -12.14 4.57 5.51
CA ASN A 67 -11.49 5.82 5.08
C ASN A 67 -11.00 5.71 3.63
N GLY A 68 -11.47 6.61 2.77
CA GLY A 68 -11.16 6.59 1.33
C GLY A 68 -9.66 6.77 1.01
N TYR A 69 -8.93 7.57 1.78
CA TYR A 69 -7.49 7.73 1.59
C TYR A 69 -6.71 6.49 2.02
N ALA A 70 -7.11 5.86 3.13
CA ALA A 70 -6.51 4.60 3.59
C ALA A 70 -6.72 3.50 2.55
N ALA A 71 -7.95 3.33 2.06
CA ALA A 71 -8.28 2.37 1.02
C ALA A 71 -7.46 2.61 -0.27
N ASN A 72 -7.34 3.87 -0.71
CA ASN A 72 -6.53 4.22 -1.88
C ASN A 72 -5.04 3.93 -1.66
N ALA A 73 -4.49 4.14 -0.45
CA ALA A 73 -3.09 3.81 -0.16
C ALA A 73 -2.80 2.32 -0.34
N ILE A 74 -3.72 1.43 0.09
CA ILE A 74 -3.59 -0.02 -0.13
C ILE A 74 -3.67 -0.37 -1.62
N GLN A 75 -4.64 0.23 -2.32
CA GLN A 75 -4.79 0.01 -3.77
C GLN A 75 -3.54 0.41 -4.55
N LEU A 76 -2.93 1.56 -4.21
CA LEU A 76 -1.67 2.02 -4.81
C LEU A 76 -0.54 1.01 -4.61
N HIS A 77 -0.42 0.42 -3.42
CA HIS A 77 0.57 -0.62 -3.16
C HIS A 77 0.35 -1.83 -4.07
N GLN A 78 -0.89 -2.33 -4.21
CA GLN A 78 -1.16 -3.47 -5.08
C GLN A 78 -0.87 -3.17 -6.56
N ASP A 79 -1.28 -2.00 -7.03
CA ASP A 79 -1.17 -1.62 -8.44
C ASP A 79 0.26 -1.31 -8.88
N HIS A 80 1.06 -0.66 -8.03
CA HIS A 80 2.45 -0.32 -8.36
C HIS A 80 3.44 -1.44 -8.03
N ILE A 81 3.16 -2.27 -7.01
CA ILE A 81 4.06 -3.37 -6.66
C ILE A 81 3.81 -4.57 -7.56
N VAL A 82 2.55 -4.99 -7.72
CA VAL A 82 2.19 -6.24 -8.41
C VAL A 82 1.65 -5.95 -9.81
N GLY A 83 0.70 -5.05 -9.93
CA GLY A 83 0.04 -4.75 -11.21
C GLY A 83 -0.98 -5.82 -11.60
N SER A 84 -1.22 -5.97 -12.91
CA SER A 84 -2.20 -6.91 -13.47
C SER A 84 -1.69 -8.35 -13.58
N PHE A 85 -0.37 -8.54 -13.68
CA PHE A 85 0.24 -9.85 -13.86
C PHE A 85 1.61 -9.89 -13.18
N PHE A 86 1.83 -10.85 -12.28
CA PHE A 86 3.09 -10.99 -11.56
C PHE A 86 3.91 -12.13 -12.16
N ARG A 87 4.72 -11.79 -13.16
CA ARG A 87 5.41 -12.75 -14.03
C ARG A 87 6.71 -13.26 -13.41
N LEU A 88 6.91 -14.57 -13.51
CA LEU A 88 8.18 -15.23 -13.19
C LEU A 88 9.19 -14.98 -14.31
N SER A 89 10.39 -14.53 -13.95
CA SER A 89 11.58 -14.56 -14.79
C SER A 89 12.61 -15.47 -14.12
N HIS A 90 12.66 -16.74 -14.53
CA HIS A 90 13.44 -17.79 -13.91
C HIS A 90 14.89 -17.72 -14.39
N ARG A 91 15.82 -17.55 -13.43
CA ARG A 91 17.24 -17.32 -13.71
C ARG A 91 18.09 -18.21 -12.80
N PRO A 92 18.07 -19.54 -13.00
CA PRO A 92 18.86 -20.43 -12.16
C PRO A 92 20.34 -20.03 -12.24
N SER A 93 21.05 -20.14 -11.11
CA SER A 93 22.46 -19.73 -11.02
C SER A 93 23.37 -20.72 -11.75
N TRP A 94 23.30 -20.72 -13.08
CA TRP A 94 23.84 -21.76 -13.95
C TRP A 94 25.33 -22.00 -13.76
N ARG A 95 26.12 -20.93 -13.55
CA ARG A 95 27.56 -21.03 -13.26
C ARG A 95 27.85 -21.76 -11.96
N TYR A 96 27.06 -21.49 -10.92
CA TYR A 96 27.20 -22.15 -9.62
C TYR A 96 26.72 -23.62 -9.68
N LEU A 97 25.66 -23.86 -10.44
CA LEU A 97 25.10 -25.19 -10.69
C LEU A 97 25.95 -26.03 -11.66
N GLY A 98 26.91 -25.43 -12.37
CA GLY A 98 27.78 -26.11 -13.32
C GLY A 98 27.07 -26.57 -14.61
N ILE A 99 25.95 -25.94 -14.97
CA ILE A 99 25.17 -26.24 -16.19
C ILE A 99 25.52 -25.27 -17.31
N GLY A 100 25.32 -25.67 -18.57
CA GLY A 100 25.53 -24.78 -19.72
C GLY A 100 24.51 -23.63 -19.75
N GLU A 101 24.89 -22.48 -20.29
CA GLU A 101 23.99 -21.32 -20.38
C GLU A 101 22.76 -21.60 -21.26
N GLU A 102 22.94 -22.25 -22.42
CA GLU A 102 21.82 -22.63 -23.30
C GLU A 102 20.88 -23.64 -22.64
N GLU A 103 21.44 -24.61 -21.93
CA GLU A 103 20.67 -25.62 -21.16
C GLU A 103 19.88 -24.95 -20.04
N ALA A 104 20.48 -23.98 -19.32
CA ALA A 104 19.80 -23.18 -18.33
C ALA A 104 18.64 -22.37 -18.91
N ARG A 105 18.84 -21.72 -20.07
CA ARG A 105 17.77 -20.97 -20.76
C ARG A 105 16.64 -21.89 -21.23
N ALA A 106 16.97 -23.09 -21.72
CA ALA A 106 15.96 -24.07 -22.12
C ALA A 106 15.15 -24.55 -20.91
N PHE A 107 15.82 -24.85 -19.81
CA PHE A 107 15.19 -25.22 -18.54
C PHE A 107 14.30 -24.09 -18.00
N SER A 108 14.77 -22.84 -18.01
CA SER A 108 13.97 -21.68 -17.60
C SER A 108 12.67 -21.56 -18.38
N ARG A 109 12.70 -21.72 -19.72
CA ARG A 109 11.48 -21.66 -20.55
C ARG A 109 10.48 -22.75 -20.20
N GLU A 110 10.95 -23.97 -19.95
CA GLU A 110 10.10 -25.09 -19.53
C GLU A 110 9.45 -24.81 -18.17
N VAL A 111 10.24 -24.32 -17.22
CA VAL A 111 9.80 -23.95 -15.87
C VAL A 111 8.78 -22.80 -15.91
N GLU A 112 9.05 -21.73 -16.66
CA GLU A 112 8.16 -20.58 -16.77
C GLU A 112 6.82 -20.93 -17.42
N ALA A 113 6.84 -21.75 -18.48
CA ALA A 113 5.62 -22.23 -19.12
C ALA A 113 4.78 -23.09 -18.17
N ALA A 114 5.39 -24.08 -17.52
CA ALA A 114 4.69 -24.95 -16.57
C ALA A 114 4.20 -24.19 -15.33
N TRP A 115 4.97 -23.21 -14.86
CA TRP A 115 4.57 -22.34 -13.74
C TRP A 115 3.35 -21.51 -14.12
N LYS A 116 3.34 -20.86 -15.29
CA LYS A 116 2.22 -20.03 -15.74
C LYS A 116 0.92 -20.80 -15.80
N GLU A 117 0.93 -22.01 -16.39
CA GLU A 117 -0.25 -22.89 -16.47
C GLU A 117 -0.78 -23.31 -15.08
N PHE A 118 0.11 -23.54 -14.11
CA PHE A 118 -0.30 -23.88 -12.75
C PHE A 118 -0.78 -22.66 -11.95
N ALA A 119 -0.05 -21.54 -12.07
CA ALA A 119 -0.19 -20.36 -11.24
C ALA A 119 -1.41 -19.52 -11.62
N GLU A 120 -1.76 -19.49 -12.91
CA GLU A 120 -2.77 -18.59 -13.48
C GLU A 120 -3.94 -19.36 -14.11
N ASP A 121 -4.16 -20.60 -13.66
CA ASP A 121 -5.31 -21.43 -14.00
C ASP A 121 -6.64 -20.79 -13.55
N ASP A 122 -7.64 -20.78 -14.45
CA ASP A 122 -8.98 -20.23 -14.21
C ASP A 122 -9.73 -20.97 -13.10
N CYS A 123 -9.44 -22.26 -12.87
CA CYS A 123 -10.02 -23.01 -11.76
C CYS A 123 -9.40 -22.66 -10.39
N CYS A 124 -8.45 -21.71 -10.37
CA CYS A 124 -7.75 -21.23 -9.19
C CYS A 124 -7.17 -22.39 -8.36
N CYS A 125 -6.60 -23.39 -9.03
CA CYS A 125 -6.19 -24.62 -8.35
C CYS A 125 -5.04 -24.45 -7.38
N ILE A 126 -4.25 -23.41 -7.55
CA ILE A 126 -3.19 -23.02 -6.62
C ILE A 126 -3.74 -22.61 -5.24
N ASP A 127 -4.95 -22.07 -5.17
CA ASP A 127 -5.59 -21.62 -3.93
C ASP A 127 -6.45 -22.73 -3.33
N VAL A 128 -6.24 -23.00 -2.05
CA VAL A 128 -7.08 -23.96 -1.29
C VAL A 128 -8.55 -23.54 -1.31
N GLU A 129 -8.83 -22.23 -1.32
CA GLU A 129 -10.19 -21.70 -1.37
C GLU A 129 -10.79 -21.60 -2.77
N ARG A 130 -10.01 -21.84 -3.84
CA ARG A 130 -10.43 -21.73 -5.25
C ARG A 130 -10.90 -20.35 -5.68
N LYS A 131 -10.37 -19.28 -5.08
CA LYS A 131 -10.84 -17.91 -5.37
C LYS A 131 -9.84 -17.07 -6.14
N ARG A 132 -8.56 -17.45 -6.08
CA ARG A 132 -7.45 -16.59 -6.47
C ARG A 132 -6.47 -17.35 -7.36
N THR A 133 -6.08 -16.73 -8.46
CA THR A 133 -4.83 -17.09 -9.14
C THR A 133 -3.63 -16.64 -8.31
N PHE A 134 -2.44 -17.08 -8.69
CA PHE A 134 -1.19 -16.69 -8.05
C PHE A 134 -1.03 -15.17 -7.97
N THR A 135 -1.22 -14.45 -9.09
CA THR A 135 -1.15 -12.98 -9.11
C THR A 135 -2.12 -12.37 -8.10
N MET A 136 -3.35 -12.89 -7.99
CA MET A 136 -4.32 -12.41 -6.99
C MET A 136 -3.85 -12.69 -5.55
N MET A 137 -3.22 -13.84 -5.28
CA MET A 137 -2.63 -14.15 -3.97
C MET A 137 -1.47 -13.22 -3.60
N ILE A 138 -0.64 -12.82 -4.57
CA ILE A 138 0.43 -11.83 -4.35
C ILE A 138 -0.17 -10.43 -4.11
N ARG A 139 -1.20 -10.04 -4.87
CA ARG A 139 -1.93 -8.78 -4.62
C ARG A 139 -2.55 -8.73 -3.23
N GLU A 140 -3.14 -9.83 -2.77
CA GLU A 140 -3.66 -9.93 -1.41
C GLU A 140 -2.54 -9.86 -0.37
N GLY A 141 -1.43 -10.57 -0.58
CA GLY A 141 -0.29 -10.55 0.32
C GLY A 141 0.30 -9.14 0.49
N VAL A 142 0.46 -8.40 -0.61
CA VAL A 142 0.90 -7.01 -0.58
C VAL A 142 -0.08 -6.11 0.18
N ALA A 143 -1.39 -6.29 -0.01
CA ALA A 143 -2.39 -5.55 0.76
C ALA A 143 -2.31 -5.87 2.25
N MET A 144 -2.30 -7.16 2.63
CA MET A 144 -2.16 -7.57 4.03
C MET A 144 -0.90 -6.98 4.65
N HIS A 145 0.24 -7.05 3.97
CA HIS A 145 1.46 -6.45 4.50
C HIS A 145 1.31 -4.94 4.68
N ALA A 146 0.67 -4.21 3.78
CA ALA A 146 0.50 -2.77 3.94
C ALA A 146 -0.25 -2.42 5.24
N PHE A 147 -1.41 -3.04 5.53
CA PHE A 147 -2.20 -2.66 6.71
C PHE A 147 -2.02 -3.52 7.97
N ASN A 148 -1.36 -4.69 7.90
CA ASN A 148 -0.97 -5.50 9.06
C ASN A 148 0.54 -5.51 9.32
N GLY A 149 1.37 -5.05 8.38
CA GLY A 149 2.84 -5.09 8.49
C GLY A 149 3.48 -6.42 8.09
N GLU A 150 2.67 -7.44 7.82
CA GLU A 150 3.12 -8.79 7.51
C GLU A 150 2.06 -9.57 6.73
N LEU A 151 2.45 -10.70 6.16
CA LEU A 151 1.55 -11.66 5.53
C LEU A 151 1.95 -13.09 5.86
N PHE A 152 0.97 -14.00 5.82
CA PHE A 152 1.18 -15.43 6.02
C PHE A 152 0.56 -16.27 4.90
N VAL A 153 1.29 -17.30 4.48
CA VAL A 153 0.82 -18.29 3.51
C VAL A 153 1.16 -19.68 4.02
N GLN A 154 0.17 -20.55 4.14
CA GLN A 154 0.38 -21.96 4.45
C GLN A 154 0.50 -22.75 3.14
N ALA A 155 1.61 -23.45 2.95
CA ALA A 155 1.72 -24.46 1.90
C ALA A 155 1.00 -25.74 2.37
N THR A 156 0.07 -26.22 1.55
CA THR A 156 -0.77 -27.39 1.81
C THR A 156 -0.64 -28.39 0.67
N TRP A 157 -1.03 -29.63 0.95
CA TRP A 157 -0.98 -30.72 -0.02
C TRP A 157 -2.38 -31.27 -0.25
N ASP A 158 -2.86 -31.20 -1.48
CA ASP A 158 -4.10 -31.86 -1.88
C ASP A 158 -3.89 -33.37 -1.96
N THR A 159 -4.73 -34.13 -1.27
CA THR A 159 -4.71 -35.59 -1.31
C THR A 159 -5.43 -36.16 -2.53
N SER A 160 -6.18 -35.34 -3.28
CA SER A 160 -6.90 -35.76 -4.47
C SER A 160 -5.95 -36.29 -5.57
N PRO A 161 -6.25 -37.44 -6.19
CA PRO A 161 -5.40 -38.02 -7.23
C PRO A 161 -5.56 -37.36 -8.61
N SER A 162 -6.59 -36.54 -8.83
CA SER A 162 -6.97 -36.06 -10.16
C SER A 162 -6.12 -34.91 -10.72
N ARG A 163 -5.17 -34.36 -9.95
CA ARG A 163 -4.38 -33.20 -10.37
C ARG A 163 -2.92 -33.50 -10.63
N LEU A 164 -2.39 -32.81 -11.64
CA LEU A 164 -0.97 -32.82 -11.98
C LEU A 164 -0.14 -32.28 -10.83
N PHE A 165 -0.54 -31.16 -10.21
CA PHE A 165 0.10 -30.61 -9.01
C PHE A 165 -0.83 -30.70 -7.81
N ARG A 166 -0.27 -31.08 -6.66
CA ARG A 166 -0.96 -31.19 -5.35
C ARG A 166 -0.58 -30.08 -4.40
N THR A 167 0.50 -29.36 -4.66
CA THR A 167 0.86 -28.16 -3.92
C THR A 167 -0.25 -27.13 -4.08
N GLN A 168 -0.81 -26.69 -2.97
CA GLN A 168 -1.76 -25.58 -2.89
C GLN A 168 -1.34 -24.64 -1.77
N PHE A 169 -1.87 -23.43 -1.80
CA PHE A 169 -1.57 -22.41 -0.81
C PHE A 169 -2.86 -21.87 -0.20
N ARG A 170 -2.82 -21.67 1.12
CA ARG A 170 -3.87 -20.98 1.85
C ARG A 170 -3.31 -19.67 2.37
N MET A 171 -3.91 -18.55 1.99
CA MET A 171 -3.63 -17.27 2.64
C MET A 171 -4.15 -17.34 4.07
N VAL A 172 -3.32 -16.99 5.04
CA VAL A 172 -3.71 -16.99 6.46
C VAL A 172 -3.67 -15.56 6.96
N SER A 173 -4.81 -15.09 7.49
CA SER A 173 -4.87 -13.75 8.06
C SER A 173 -3.93 -13.63 9.26
N PRO A 174 -3.10 -12.57 9.37
CA PRO A 174 -2.28 -12.28 10.56
C PRO A 174 -3.06 -12.26 11.87
N LYS A 175 -4.37 -11.96 11.80
CA LYS A 175 -5.30 -11.92 12.93
C LYS A 175 -5.53 -13.29 13.59
N ARG A 176 -5.26 -14.37 12.85
CA ARG A 176 -5.38 -15.75 13.33
C ARG A 176 -4.10 -16.25 13.99
N ILE A 177 -3.02 -15.47 13.96
CA ILE A 177 -1.73 -15.86 14.56
C ILE A 177 -1.67 -15.25 15.95
N SER A 178 -1.87 -16.10 16.97
CA SER A 178 -1.87 -15.69 18.37
C SER A 178 -1.41 -16.83 19.28
N ASN A 179 -0.98 -16.48 20.48
CA ASN A 179 -0.60 -17.48 21.48
C ASN A 179 -1.81 -18.36 21.82
N PRO A 180 -1.63 -19.67 22.00
CA PRO A 180 -2.71 -20.57 22.42
C PRO A 180 -3.42 -20.06 23.66
N ASN A 181 -4.75 -20.15 23.67
CA ASN A 181 -5.63 -19.67 24.73
C ASN A 181 -5.47 -18.16 25.04
N ASN A 182 -4.93 -17.38 24.09
CA ASN A 182 -4.62 -15.96 24.26
C ASN A 182 -3.72 -15.68 25.49
N THR A 183 -2.80 -16.61 25.78
CA THR A 183 -1.82 -16.45 26.85
C THR A 183 -0.84 -15.31 26.53
N GLY A 184 -0.35 -14.65 27.59
CA GLY A 184 0.64 -13.58 27.44
C GLY A 184 1.95 -14.08 26.83
N ASP A 185 2.71 -13.15 26.24
CA ASP A 185 3.98 -13.47 25.60
C ASP A 185 5.01 -14.01 26.61
N SER A 186 5.87 -14.89 26.10
CA SER A 186 6.97 -15.49 26.84
C SER A 186 8.27 -15.32 26.06
N ARG A 187 9.40 -15.74 26.65
CA ARG A 187 10.71 -15.68 25.97
C ARG A 187 10.69 -16.38 24.61
N ASN A 188 10.01 -17.53 24.51
CA ASN A 188 10.08 -18.44 23.35
C ASN A 188 8.79 -18.51 22.54
N CYS A 189 7.71 -17.89 22.98
CA CYS A 189 6.44 -17.80 22.24
C CYS A 189 5.91 -16.38 22.37
N ARG A 190 5.88 -15.65 21.25
CA ARG A 190 5.46 -14.24 21.19
C ARG A 190 4.48 -14.07 20.05
N ALA A 191 3.32 -13.50 20.34
CA ALA A 191 2.25 -13.23 19.37
C ALA A 191 2.01 -14.39 18.39
N GLY A 192 1.92 -15.62 18.89
CA GLY A 192 1.66 -16.82 18.10
C GLY A 192 2.86 -17.40 17.34
N VAL A 193 4.05 -16.82 17.48
CA VAL A 193 5.29 -17.32 16.87
C VAL A 193 6.13 -18.03 17.93
N GLN A 194 6.38 -19.32 17.72
CA GLN A 194 7.34 -20.07 18.52
C GLN A 194 8.75 -19.83 17.96
N ILE A 195 9.67 -19.36 18.79
CA ILE A 195 11.05 -19.04 18.42
C ILE A 195 12.07 -19.90 19.19
N ASN A 196 13.25 -20.09 18.59
CA ASN A 196 14.40 -20.72 19.25
C ASN A 196 15.27 -19.68 19.98
N ASP A 197 16.33 -20.13 20.65
CA ASP A 197 17.24 -19.25 21.39
C ASP A 197 18.00 -18.23 20.52
N SER A 198 18.08 -18.48 19.21
CA SER A 198 18.66 -17.55 18.23
C SER A 198 17.62 -16.58 17.63
N GLY A 199 16.37 -16.62 18.08
CA GLY A 199 15.27 -15.80 17.57
C GLY A 199 14.63 -16.30 16.26
N ALA A 200 15.10 -17.42 15.70
CA ALA A 200 14.52 -17.98 14.49
C ALA A 200 13.17 -18.66 14.79
N ALA A 201 12.15 -18.37 13.97
CA ALA A 201 10.84 -19.00 14.07
C ALA A 201 10.93 -20.51 13.78
N LEU A 202 10.40 -21.31 14.71
CA LEU A 202 10.23 -22.76 14.60
C LEU A 202 8.87 -23.13 14.01
N GLY A 203 7.84 -22.34 14.31
CA GLY A 203 6.48 -22.59 13.88
C GLY A 203 5.51 -21.55 14.41
N TYR A 204 4.25 -21.70 14.03
CA TYR A 204 3.20 -20.72 14.25
C TYR A 204 1.97 -21.39 14.83
N TYR A 205 1.34 -20.73 15.79
CA TYR A 205 0.03 -21.10 16.32
C TYR A 205 -1.04 -20.37 15.53
N VAL A 206 -1.80 -21.12 14.75
CA VAL A 206 -2.90 -20.60 13.93
C VAL A 206 -4.22 -20.95 14.60
N SER A 207 -4.96 -19.94 15.01
CA SER A 207 -6.32 -20.12 15.51
C SER A 207 -7.27 -20.47 14.37
N GLU A 208 -8.29 -21.25 14.65
CA GLU A 208 -9.46 -21.37 13.77
C GLU A 208 -10.12 -20.00 13.59
N ASP A 209 -10.86 -19.86 12.49
CA ASP A 209 -11.66 -18.65 12.29
C ASP A 209 -12.74 -18.60 13.37
N GLY A 210 -12.72 -17.52 14.15
CA GLY A 210 -13.64 -17.34 15.26
C GLY A 210 -15.05 -17.02 14.79
N TYR A 211 -15.29 -16.66 13.53
CA TYR A 211 -16.61 -16.28 13.04
C TYR A 211 -17.64 -17.42 13.18
N PRO A 212 -18.87 -17.16 13.71
CA PRO A 212 -19.43 -15.86 14.10
C PRO A 212 -19.19 -15.40 15.56
N GLY A 213 -18.25 -16.00 16.29
CA GLY A 213 -17.70 -15.47 17.57
C GLY A 213 -18.05 -16.28 18.82
N TRP A 214 -18.90 -17.30 18.67
CA TRP A 214 -19.48 -18.09 19.76
C TRP A 214 -18.90 -19.50 19.84
N MET A 215 -18.09 -19.91 18.86
CA MET A 215 -17.44 -21.22 18.88
C MET A 215 -16.16 -21.18 19.72
N PRO A 216 -15.83 -22.26 20.44
CA PRO A 216 -14.56 -22.36 21.14
C PRO A 216 -13.40 -22.17 20.16
N GLN A 217 -12.52 -21.22 20.46
CA GLN A 217 -11.34 -20.99 19.63
C GLN A 217 -10.34 -22.13 19.85
N LYS A 218 -9.89 -22.74 18.76
CA LYS A 218 -8.87 -23.79 18.76
C LYS A 218 -7.64 -23.31 18.02
N TRP A 219 -6.45 -23.66 18.51
CA TRP A 219 -5.18 -23.36 17.84
C TRP A 219 -4.57 -24.64 17.29
N THR A 220 -4.00 -24.54 16.10
CA THR A 220 -3.20 -25.59 15.48
C THR A 220 -1.77 -25.07 15.36
N TRP A 221 -0.82 -25.86 15.87
CA TRP A 221 0.59 -25.58 15.65
C TRP A 221 1.01 -26.07 14.27
N ILE A 222 1.68 -25.20 13.50
CA ILE A 222 2.18 -25.50 12.17
C ILE A 222 3.69 -25.21 12.16
N PRO A 223 4.54 -26.20 11.82
CA PRO A 223 5.97 -25.95 11.72
C PRO A 223 6.26 -24.94 10.61
N ARG A 224 7.34 -24.17 10.74
CA ARG A 224 7.79 -23.27 9.67
C ARG A 224 8.20 -24.07 8.42
N GLU A 225 8.96 -25.14 8.63
CA GLU A 225 9.51 -26.00 7.58
C GLU A 225 9.20 -27.47 7.90
N LEU A 226 8.89 -28.25 6.86
CA LEU A 226 8.77 -29.71 6.94
C LEU A 226 10.16 -30.36 6.91
N PRO A 227 10.28 -31.65 7.32
CA PRO A 227 11.48 -32.43 7.08
C PRO A 227 11.92 -32.33 5.61
N GLY A 228 13.20 -32.05 5.37
CA GLY A 228 13.74 -31.81 4.03
C GLY A 228 13.79 -30.33 3.60
N GLY A 229 13.40 -29.40 4.48
CA GLY A 229 13.57 -27.95 4.26
C GLY A 229 12.49 -27.31 3.38
N ARG A 230 11.40 -28.03 3.08
CA ARG A 230 10.24 -27.47 2.38
C ARG A 230 9.48 -26.53 3.31
N ALA A 231 9.25 -25.29 2.89
CA ALA A 231 8.43 -24.36 3.66
C ALA A 231 7.00 -24.89 3.83
N SER A 232 6.53 -25.01 5.07
CA SER A 232 5.14 -25.34 5.39
C SER A 232 4.33 -24.09 5.71
N PHE A 233 4.97 -23.11 6.36
CA PHE A 233 4.35 -21.85 6.74
C PHE A 233 5.28 -20.70 6.41
N ILE A 234 4.86 -19.88 5.44
CA ILE A 234 5.61 -18.76 4.90
C ILE A 234 5.14 -17.51 5.64
N HIS A 235 6.07 -16.88 6.35
CA HIS A 235 5.88 -15.59 7.01
C HIS A 235 6.76 -14.56 6.33
N VAL A 236 6.15 -13.48 5.83
CA VAL A 236 6.87 -12.39 5.17
C VAL A 236 6.55 -11.07 5.85
N PHE A 237 7.58 -10.46 6.40
CA PHE A 237 7.63 -9.09 6.89
C PHE A 237 9.06 -8.57 6.75
N GLU A 238 9.24 -7.26 6.90
CA GLU A 238 10.53 -6.60 6.87
C GLU A 238 10.94 -6.21 8.31
N PRO A 239 11.87 -6.95 8.95
CA PRO A 239 12.33 -6.62 10.30
C PRO A 239 13.14 -5.32 10.31
N VAL A 240 12.89 -4.46 11.29
CA VAL A 240 13.61 -3.19 11.47
C VAL A 240 14.71 -3.27 12.54
N GLU A 241 14.61 -4.23 13.46
CA GLU A 241 15.59 -4.47 14.53
C GLU A 241 15.71 -5.97 14.81
N ASP A 242 16.80 -6.35 15.51
CA ASP A 242 16.99 -7.69 16.05
C ASP A 242 15.87 -8.11 17.01
N GLY A 243 15.57 -9.41 17.04
CA GLY A 243 14.59 -10.01 17.95
C GLY A 243 13.13 -9.70 17.63
N GLN A 244 12.82 -8.97 16.56
CA GLN A 244 11.45 -8.67 16.12
C GLN A 244 10.74 -9.94 15.62
N THR A 245 9.58 -10.26 16.18
CA THR A 245 8.82 -11.48 15.85
C THR A 245 7.64 -11.26 14.91
N ARG A 246 7.06 -10.06 14.88
CA ARG A 246 5.91 -9.70 14.04
C ARG A 246 6.14 -8.40 13.29
N GLY A 247 5.48 -8.24 12.14
CA GLY A 247 5.56 -7.01 11.34
C GLY A 247 4.74 -5.86 11.93
N ALA A 248 5.23 -4.62 11.79
CA ALA A 248 4.48 -3.42 12.14
C ALA A 248 3.80 -2.82 10.90
N ASN A 249 2.52 -2.45 11.01
CA ASN A 249 1.80 -1.84 9.89
C ASN A 249 2.23 -0.39 9.65
N VAL A 250 2.11 0.08 8.40
CA VAL A 250 2.54 1.44 8.02
C VAL A 250 1.65 2.55 8.59
N PHE A 251 0.47 2.19 9.10
CA PHE A 251 -0.48 3.17 9.63
C PHE A 251 -0.14 3.63 11.04
N TYR A 252 0.69 2.89 11.81
CA TYR A 252 0.95 3.21 13.22
C TYR A 252 1.37 4.66 13.48
N SER A 253 2.11 5.30 12.55
CA SER A 253 2.59 6.69 12.68
C SER A 253 1.59 7.76 12.27
N VAL A 254 0.53 7.41 11.54
CA VAL A 254 -0.43 8.36 10.93
C VAL A 254 -1.89 8.09 11.29
N MET A 255 -2.17 6.95 11.92
CA MET A 255 -3.52 6.44 12.18
C MET A 255 -4.37 7.42 13.00
N GLU A 256 -3.78 8.07 13.99
CA GLU A 256 -4.45 9.08 14.80
C GLU A 256 -4.89 10.28 13.94
N GLN A 257 -3.96 10.84 13.17
CA GLN A 257 -4.21 11.98 12.28
C GLN A 257 -5.24 11.62 11.22
N MET A 258 -5.21 10.41 10.67
CA MET A 258 -6.23 9.94 9.72
C MET A 258 -7.62 9.86 10.36
N LYS A 259 -7.72 9.39 11.62
CA LYS A 259 -9.02 9.34 12.31
C LYS A 259 -9.53 10.73 12.69
N MET A 260 -8.63 11.62 13.08
CA MET A 260 -8.97 13.02 13.35
C MET A 260 -9.43 13.75 12.08
N LEU A 261 -8.77 13.51 10.94
CA LEU A 261 -9.16 14.09 9.65
C LEU A 261 -10.58 13.68 9.23
N ASP A 262 -10.92 12.40 9.37
CA ASP A 262 -12.28 11.90 9.13
C ASP A 262 -13.32 12.61 10.01
N THR A 263 -13.01 12.79 11.30
CA THR A 263 -13.89 13.51 12.24
C THR A 263 -14.05 14.99 11.85
N LEU A 264 -12.96 15.63 11.43
CA LEU A 264 -12.96 17.02 10.96
C LEU A 264 -13.81 17.18 9.70
N GLN A 265 -13.63 16.31 8.69
CA GLN A 265 -14.40 16.31 7.45
C GLN A 265 -15.90 16.16 7.72
N ASN A 266 -16.27 15.20 8.57
CA ASN A 266 -17.67 14.98 8.95
C ASN A 266 -18.25 16.21 9.68
N THR A 267 -17.50 16.80 10.60
CA THR A 267 -17.94 18.00 11.33
C THR A 267 -18.13 19.19 10.39
N GLN A 268 -17.21 19.40 9.45
CA GLN A 268 -17.31 20.47 8.45
C GLN A 268 -18.50 20.25 7.51
N LEU A 269 -18.73 19.00 7.07
CA LEU A 269 -19.89 18.65 6.26
C LEU A 269 -21.20 18.91 7.01
N GLN A 270 -21.30 18.50 8.28
CA GLN A 270 -22.47 18.78 9.11
C GLN A 270 -22.67 20.30 9.31
N SER A 271 -21.60 21.06 9.57
CA SER A 271 -21.67 22.51 9.67
C SER A 271 -22.17 23.15 8.37
N ALA A 272 -21.68 22.69 7.22
CA ALA A 272 -22.12 23.16 5.92
C ALA A 272 -23.61 22.84 5.66
N ILE A 273 -24.07 21.64 6.03
CA ILE A 273 -25.49 21.25 5.94
C ILE A 273 -26.35 22.14 6.84
N VAL A 274 -25.98 22.33 8.10
CA VAL A 274 -26.70 23.19 9.06
C VAL A 274 -26.77 24.63 8.53
N LYS A 275 -25.64 25.19 8.06
CA LYS A 275 -25.61 26.53 7.44
C LYS A 275 -26.51 26.61 6.20
N ALA A 276 -26.56 25.56 5.38
CA ALA A 276 -27.44 25.50 4.22
C ALA A 276 -28.92 25.39 4.59
N MET A 277 -29.25 24.77 5.73
CA MET A 277 -30.62 24.64 6.23
C MET A 277 -31.13 25.95 6.88
N TYR A 278 -30.28 26.70 7.56
CA TYR A 278 -30.64 27.97 8.19
C TYR A 278 -30.36 29.16 7.26
N ALA A 279 -31.27 29.41 6.30
CA ALA A 279 -31.19 30.56 5.40
C ALA A 279 -31.55 31.90 6.07
N ALA A 280 -32.28 31.86 7.20
CA ALA A 280 -32.75 33.04 7.90
C ALA A 280 -33.03 32.73 9.38
N THR A 281 -32.57 33.59 10.28
CA THR A 281 -32.98 33.59 11.69
C THR A 281 -33.94 34.77 11.91
N ILE A 282 -35.05 34.55 12.59
CA ILE A 282 -35.98 35.61 12.99
C ILE A 282 -35.62 36.00 14.42
N GLU A 283 -35.18 37.23 14.62
CA GLU A 283 -34.88 37.79 15.95
C GLU A 283 -36.08 38.65 16.38
N SER A 284 -36.67 38.36 17.54
CA SER A 284 -37.82 39.09 18.07
C SER A 284 -37.43 39.89 19.32
N GLU A 285 -37.88 41.14 19.42
CA GLU A 285 -37.63 42.04 20.56
C GLU A 285 -38.46 41.71 21.82
N LEU A 286 -38.67 40.42 22.12
CA LEU A 286 -39.32 40.02 23.36
C LEU A 286 -38.36 40.22 24.54
N ASP A 287 -38.82 40.89 25.60
CA ASP A 287 -38.04 40.97 26.84
C ASP A 287 -37.82 39.56 27.45
N THR A 288 -36.72 39.40 28.19
CA THR A 288 -36.32 38.09 28.75
C THR A 288 -37.37 37.49 29.69
N GLN A 289 -38.23 38.30 30.32
CA GLN A 289 -39.33 37.82 31.16
C GLN A 289 -40.45 37.19 30.33
N SER A 290 -40.82 37.84 29.22
CA SER A 290 -41.87 37.39 28.30
C SER A 290 -41.46 36.12 27.55
N ALA A 291 -40.18 35.99 27.21
CA ALA A 291 -39.62 34.77 26.60
C ALA A 291 -39.59 33.57 27.58
N MET A 292 -39.31 33.81 28.87
CA MET A 292 -39.31 32.75 29.89
C MET A 292 -40.72 32.30 30.27
N ASP A 293 -41.70 33.21 30.33
CA ASP A 293 -43.13 32.89 30.52
C ASP A 293 -43.69 32.04 29.37
N PHE A 294 -43.14 32.20 28.16
CA PHE A 294 -43.51 31.43 26.97
C PHE A 294 -42.97 29.98 26.99
N ILE A 295 -41.75 29.77 27.50
CA ILE A 295 -41.07 28.47 27.54
C ILE A 295 -41.53 27.60 28.74
N LEU A 296 -41.82 28.22 29.89
CA LEU A 296 -42.10 27.50 31.14
C LEU A 296 -43.59 27.13 31.33
N GLY A 297 -44.48 27.55 30.43
CA GLY A 297 -45.91 27.30 30.52
C GLY A 297 -46.61 28.21 31.55
N ALA A 298 -47.59 28.99 31.08
CA ALA A 298 -48.28 29.98 31.89
C ALA A 298 -49.04 29.37 33.09
N ASN A 299 -48.68 29.82 34.30
CA ASN A 299 -49.24 29.35 35.57
C ASN A 299 -50.54 30.08 36.00
N SER A 300 -51.04 31.06 35.23
CA SER A 300 -52.30 31.76 35.53
C SER A 300 -53.27 31.78 34.33
N GLN A 301 -54.57 31.77 34.61
CA GLN A 301 -55.65 31.78 33.60
C GLN A 301 -55.57 33.04 32.70
N GLU A 302 -55.21 34.18 33.28
CA GLU A 302 -55.12 35.49 32.61
C GLU A 302 -53.92 35.57 31.64
N GLN A 303 -52.80 34.90 31.96
CA GLN A 303 -51.66 34.76 31.05
C GLN A 303 -51.97 33.82 29.87
N ARG A 304 -52.81 32.80 30.07
CA ARG A 304 -53.24 31.89 28.97
C ARG A 304 -54.15 32.59 27.97
N ASP A 305 -55.03 33.48 28.42
CA ASP A 305 -55.90 34.24 27.51
C ASP A 305 -55.11 35.25 26.67
N LYS A 306 -54.13 35.93 27.27
CA LYS A 306 -53.18 36.80 26.53
C LYS A 306 -52.32 36.02 25.55
N LEU A 307 -51.81 34.85 25.96
CA LEU A 307 -51.04 33.95 25.10
C LEU A 307 -51.88 33.44 23.92
N THR A 308 -53.13 33.06 24.16
CA THR A 308 -54.04 32.56 23.11
C THR A 308 -54.44 33.67 22.14
N GLY A 309 -54.67 34.90 22.65
CA GLY A 309 -54.93 36.08 21.82
C GLY A 309 -53.73 36.45 20.94
N TRP A 310 -52.52 36.47 21.52
CA TRP A 310 -51.28 36.76 20.80
C TRP A 310 -50.93 35.69 19.76
N ILE A 311 -51.05 34.40 20.09
CA ILE A 311 -50.91 33.29 19.13
C ILE A 311 -51.96 33.40 18.00
N GLY A 312 -53.18 33.83 18.34
CA GLY A 312 -54.25 34.09 17.37
C GLY A 312 -53.93 35.22 16.40
N GLU A 313 -53.39 36.34 16.88
CA GLU A 313 -52.97 37.48 16.06
C GLU A 313 -51.79 37.13 15.14
N ILE A 314 -50.81 36.37 15.66
CA ILE A 314 -49.69 35.85 14.87
C ILE A 314 -50.19 34.93 13.76
N ALA A 315 -51.05 33.97 14.09
CA ALA A 315 -51.61 33.04 13.12
C ALA A 315 -52.42 33.78 12.03
N ALA A 316 -53.18 34.81 12.41
CA ALA A 316 -53.93 35.65 11.47
C ALA A 316 -53.01 36.48 10.56
N TYR A 317 -51.95 37.07 11.10
CA TYR A 317 -50.98 37.87 10.36
C TYR A 317 -50.23 37.05 9.30
N TYR A 318 -49.70 35.88 9.68
CA TYR A 318 -49.01 34.97 8.76
C TYR A 318 -49.96 34.30 7.74
N ALA A 319 -51.25 34.14 8.07
CA ALA A 319 -52.26 33.68 7.12
C ALA A 319 -52.66 34.76 6.09
N ALA A 320 -52.58 36.04 6.46
CA ALA A 320 -53.06 37.16 5.63
C ALA A 320 -52.04 37.68 4.60
N ALA A 321 -50.74 37.38 4.72
CA ALA A 321 -49.70 37.98 3.87
C ALA A 321 -48.73 36.96 3.22
N PRO A 322 -49.16 36.17 2.22
CA PRO A 322 -48.24 35.33 1.44
C PRO A 322 -47.50 36.18 0.38
N VAL A 323 -46.43 36.87 0.77
CA VAL A 323 -45.57 37.57 -0.20
C VAL A 323 -44.70 36.52 -0.93
N ARG A 324 -44.91 36.39 -2.24
CA ARG A 324 -44.14 35.49 -3.12
C ARG A 324 -43.36 36.32 -4.12
N LEU A 325 -42.05 36.08 -4.20
CA LEU A 325 -41.14 36.74 -5.14
C LEU A 325 -40.35 35.62 -5.85
N GLY A 326 -40.58 35.44 -7.15
CA GLY A 326 -39.89 34.41 -7.95
C GLY A 326 -40.17 32.95 -7.56
N GLY A 327 -41.32 32.64 -6.96
CA GLY A 327 -41.67 31.27 -6.54
C GLY A 327 -41.16 30.87 -5.16
N ALA A 328 -40.32 31.69 -4.52
CA ALA A 328 -39.93 31.54 -3.12
C ALA A 328 -40.89 32.32 -2.19
N LYS A 329 -41.25 31.71 -1.05
CA LYS A 329 -41.98 32.41 0.02
C LYS A 329 -41.02 33.41 0.67
N VAL A 330 -41.35 34.70 0.61
CA VAL A 330 -40.65 35.74 1.38
C VAL A 330 -41.40 35.93 2.69
N PRO A 331 -40.79 35.70 3.87
CA PRO A 331 -41.46 35.93 5.15
C PRO A 331 -41.74 37.43 5.33
N HIS A 332 -43.01 37.84 5.43
CA HIS A 332 -43.37 39.16 5.94
C HIS A 332 -43.36 39.08 7.47
N LEU A 333 -42.45 39.82 8.11
CA LEU A 333 -42.22 39.77 9.55
C LEU A 333 -43.10 40.78 10.29
N MET A 334 -43.49 40.43 11.52
CA MET A 334 -44.25 41.31 12.41
C MET A 334 -43.42 42.57 12.75
N PRO A 335 -44.05 43.74 12.97
CA PRO A 335 -43.33 44.93 13.42
C PRO A 335 -42.56 44.66 14.73
N GLY A 336 -41.24 44.89 14.73
CA GLY A 336 -40.34 44.58 15.86
C GLY A 336 -39.51 43.30 15.68
N ASP A 337 -39.84 42.45 14.72
CA ASP A 337 -39.03 41.30 14.34
C ASP A 337 -38.02 41.68 13.24
N SER A 338 -36.79 41.17 13.33
CA SER A 338 -35.77 41.37 12.30
C SER A 338 -35.40 40.05 11.62
N LEU A 339 -35.30 40.09 10.28
CA LEU A 339 -34.86 38.95 9.47
C LEU A 339 -33.36 39.06 9.31
N ASN A 340 -32.61 38.22 10.02
CA ASN A 340 -31.18 38.13 9.82
C ASN A 340 -30.91 37.01 8.81
N LEU A 341 -30.67 37.40 7.55
CA LEU A 341 -30.25 36.47 6.50
C LEU A 341 -28.80 36.07 6.78
N GLN A 342 -28.62 34.89 7.36
CA GLN A 342 -27.31 34.31 7.56
C GLN A 342 -26.76 33.93 6.18
N THR A 343 -26.02 34.83 5.56
CA THR A 343 -25.19 34.44 4.41
C THR A 343 -24.20 33.39 4.91
N ALA A 344 -24.14 32.24 4.24
CA ALA A 344 -23.12 31.25 4.53
C ALA A 344 -21.75 31.88 4.24
N GLN A 345 -21.14 32.51 5.25
CA GLN A 345 -19.78 33.04 5.15
C GLN A 345 -18.86 31.95 4.63
N ASP A 346 -17.93 32.36 3.75
CA ASP A 346 -17.02 31.52 2.97
C ASP A 346 -16.67 30.21 3.68
N THR A 347 -17.07 29.11 3.05
CA THR A 347 -16.92 27.76 3.58
C THR A 347 -15.46 27.30 3.69
N ASP A 348 -14.52 28.03 3.09
CA ASP A 348 -13.09 27.71 3.05
C ASP A 348 -12.23 28.70 3.85
N ASN A 349 -12.48 28.83 5.16
CA ASN A 349 -11.64 29.55 6.13
C ASN A 349 -10.25 28.88 6.33
N GLY A 350 -9.49 28.65 5.25
CA GLY A 350 -8.21 27.95 5.27
C GLY A 350 -8.30 26.45 5.53
N TYR A 351 -9.51 25.88 5.49
CA TYR A 351 -9.76 24.45 5.69
C TYR A 351 -9.01 23.61 4.65
N SER A 352 -9.10 23.99 3.37
CA SER A 352 -8.45 23.29 2.27
C SER A 352 -6.93 23.21 2.44
N VAL A 353 -6.28 24.30 2.87
CA VAL A 353 -4.83 24.37 3.10
C VAL A 353 -4.42 23.48 4.29
N PHE A 354 -5.21 23.50 5.36
CA PHE A 354 -4.96 22.66 6.54
C PHE A 354 -5.14 21.17 6.23
N GLU A 355 -6.23 20.80 5.55
CA GLU A 355 -6.49 19.44 5.07
C GLU A 355 -5.37 18.96 4.15
N GLN A 356 -4.92 19.80 3.21
CA GLN A 356 -3.79 19.48 2.34
C GLN A 356 -2.51 19.21 3.15
N SER A 357 -2.26 19.98 4.21
CA SER A 357 -1.11 19.78 5.10
C SER A 357 -1.19 18.44 5.86
N LEU A 358 -2.37 18.09 6.37
CA LEU A 358 -2.58 16.80 7.03
C LEU A 358 -2.40 15.64 6.06
N LEU A 359 -2.94 15.74 4.84
CA LEU A 359 -2.78 14.72 3.81
C LEU A 359 -1.32 14.55 3.38
N ARG A 360 -0.51 15.62 3.35
CA ARG A 360 0.93 15.52 3.10
C ARG A 360 1.66 14.76 4.22
N TYR A 361 1.32 15.03 5.49
CA TYR A 361 1.86 14.27 6.63
C TYR A 361 1.50 12.79 6.54
N ILE A 362 0.24 12.49 6.22
CA ILE A 362 -0.25 11.12 6.05
C ILE A 362 0.46 10.43 4.88
N ALA A 363 0.58 11.10 3.74
CA ALA A 363 1.27 10.57 2.55
C ALA A 363 2.73 10.20 2.86
N ALA A 364 3.46 11.08 3.57
CA ALA A 364 4.83 10.82 4.00
C ALA A 364 4.93 9.58 4.90
N GLY A 365 4.00 9.38 5.86
CA GLY A 365 4.00 8.21 6.72
C GLY A 365 3.61 6.91 6.03
N LEU A 366 2.80 6.97 4.96
CA LEU A 366 2.38 5.81 4.17
C LEU A 366 3.36 5.46 3.02
N GLY A 367 4.42 6.25 2.82
CA GLY A 367 5.40 6.04 1.75
C GLY A 367 4.85 6.29 0.35
N VAL A 368 3.87 7.20 0.21
CA VAL A 368 3.27 7.57 -1.07
C VAL A 368 3.30 9.08 -1.26
N SER A 369 3.25 9.55 -2.50
CA SER A 369 3.14 10.99 -2.77
C SER A 369 1.74 11.51 -2.44
N TYR A 370 1.66 12.80 -2.10
CA TYR A 370 0.38 13.48 -1.84
C TYR A 370 -0.57 13.37 -3.03
N GLU A 371 -0.05 13.51 -4.25
CA GLU A 371 -0.87 13.56 -5.47
C GLU A 371 -1.42 12.18 -5.82
N GLN A 372 -0.66 11.10 -5.58
CA GLN A 372 -1.18 9.74 -5.73
C GLN A 372 -2.23 9.41 -4.66
N LEU A 373 -1.98 9.79 -3.41
CA LEU A 373 -2.88 9.51 -2.29
C LEU A 373 -4.20 10.28 -2.43
N SER A 374 -4.12 11.57 -2.77
CA SER A 374 -5.29 12.44 -2.89
C SER A 374 -5.93 12.43 -4.29
N ARG A 375 -5.25 11.82 -5.28
CA ARG A 375 -5.61 11.88 -6.71
C ARG A 375 -5.71 13.31 -7.27
N ASN A 376 -5.06 14.27 -6.61
CA ASN A 376 -5.05 15.67 -7.01
C ASN A 376 -3.72 16.05 -7.67
N TYR A 377 -3.78 16.34 -8.98
CA TYR A 377 -2.63 16.73 -9.79
C TYR A 377 -2.68 18.21 -10.24
N ALA A 378 -3.63 19.00 -9.73
CA ALA A 378 -3.93 20.33 -10.26
C ALA A 378 -2.74 21.32 -10.19
N GLN A 379 -1.83 21.14 -9.24
CA GLN A 379 -0.69 22.04 -9.00
C GLN A 379 0.66 21.45 -9.48
N MET A 380 0.66 20.33 -10.22
CA MET A 380 1.90 19.70 -10.67
C MET A 380 2.33 20.15 -12.07
N SER A 381 3.63 20.45 -12.20
CA SER A 381 4.30 20.48 -13.50
C SER A 381 4.71 19.07 -13.96
N TYR A 382 5.04 18.90 -15.25
CA TYR A 382 5.61 17.65 -15.76
C TYR A 382 6.85 17.19 -14.98
N SER A 383 7.76 18.12 -14.67
CA SER A 383 9.03 17.81 -13.98
C SER A 383 8.80 17.31 -12.55
N THR A 384 7.90 17.95 -11.81
CA THR A 384 7.54 17.57 -10.43
C THR A 384 6.75 16.27 -10.41
N ALA A 385 5.84 16.07 -11.37
CA ALA A 385 5.12 14.79 -11.52
C ALA A 385 6.07 13.63 -11.78
N ARG A 386 7.09 13.84 -12.63
CA ARG A 386 8.13 12.85 -12.90
C ARG A 386 9.01 12.56 -11.69
N ALA A 387 9.41 13.59 -10.95
CA ALA A 387 10.18 13.39 -9.72
C ALA A 387 9.40 12.57 -8.68
N SER A 388 8.15 12.97 -8.41
CA SER A 388 7.24 12.29 -7.47
C SER A 388 6.97 10.82 -7.87
N ALA A 389 6.66 10.57 -9.15
CA ALA A 389 6.45 9.21 -9.64
C ALA A 389 7.71 8.33 -9.51
N ASN A 390 8.91 8.90 -9.68
CA ASN A 390 10.16 8.15 -9.57
C ASN A 390 10.51 7.79 -8.12
N GLU A 391 10.27 8.70 -7.18
CA GLU A 391 10.46 8.45 -5.75
C GLU A 391 9.51 7.35 -5.25
N SER A 392 8.22 7.48 -5.57
CA SER A 392 7.24 6.43 -5.29
C SER A 392 7.60 5.10 -5.96
N TRP A 393 8.08 5.13 -7.21
CA TRP A 393 8.52 3.92 -7.90
C TRP A 393 9.69 3.24 -7.17
N ALA A 394 10.69 3.98 -6.71
CA ALA A 394 11.81 3.44 -5.95
C ALA A 394 11.34 2.76 -4.64
N TYR A 395 10.41 3.41 -3.93
CA TYR A 395 9.76 2.82 -2.75
C TYR A 395 9.05 1.51 -3.10
N PHE A 396 8.17 1.51 -4.12
CA PHE A 396 7.45 0.30 -4.53
C PHE A 396 8.35 -0.82 -5.04
N MET A 397 9.51 -0.51 -5.65
CA MET A 397 10.49 -1.53 -6.05
C MET A 397 11.14 -2.21 -4.85
N GLY A 398 11.48 -1.46 -3.80
CA GLY A 398 11.95 -2.05 -2.54
C GLY A 398 10.92 -3.01 -1.96
N ARG A 399 9.67 -2.55 -1.85
CA ARG A 399 8.55 -3.35 -1.34
C ARG A 399 8.25 -4.56 -2.22
N ARG A 400 8.39 -4.45 -3.55
CA ARG A 400 8.32 -5.58 -4.49
C ARG A 400 9.36 -6.63 -4.14
N LYS A 401 10.63 -6.25 -3.99
CA LYS A 401 11.72 -7.21 -3.74
C LYS A 401 11.58 -7.91 -2.38
N PHE A 402 11.26 -7.15 -1.32
CA PHE A 402 11.26 -7.70 0.04
C PHE A 402 9.97 -8.39 0.44
N VAL A 403 8.83 -8.02 -0.18
CA VAL A 403 7.51 -8.58 0.15
C VAL A 403 6.99 -9.48 -0.95
N ALA A 404 6.61 -8.90 -2.10
CA ALA A 404 5.93 -9.62 -3.16
C ALA A 404 6.81 -10.74 -3.74
N SER A 405 8.05 -10.41 -4.12
CA SER A 405 9.03 -11.37 -4.62
C SER A 405 9.40 -12.42 -3.58
N ARG A 406 9.46 -12.07 -2.29
CA ARG A 406 9.78 -13.04 -1.23
C ARG A 406 8.66 -14.06 -1.05
N GLN A 407 7.41 -13.60 -0.98
CA GLN A 407 6.23 -14.47 -0.96
C GLN A 407 6.20 -15.38 -2.20
N ALA A 408 6.35 -14.76 -3.38
CA ALA A 408 6.33 -15.42 -4.68
C ALA A 408 7.42 -16.49 -4.82
N SER A 409 8.67 -16.17 -4.48
CA SER A 409 9.78 -17.12 -4.57
C SER A 409 9.62 -18.30 -3.60
N GLN A 410 9.07 -18.09 -2.40
CA GLN A 410 8.81 -19.19 -1.46
C GLN A 410 7.69 -20.12 -1.97
N MET A 411 6.62 -19.56 -2.52
CA MET A 411 5.55 -20.34 -3.15
C MET A 411 6.07 -21.10 -4.39
N PHE A 412 6.81 -20.40 -5.26
CA PHE A 412 7.43 -20.98 -6.45
C PHE A 412 8.37 -22.14 -6.09
N LEU A 413 9.21 -22.00 -5.06
CA LEU A 413 10.10 -23.08 -4.61
C LEU A 413 9.34 -24.32 -4.15
N CYS A 414 8.22 -24.16 -3.44
CA CYS A 414 7.37 -25.27 -3.02
C CYS A 414 6.74 -26.01 -4.22
N TRP A 415 6.39 -25.29 -5.28
CA TRP A 415 5.88 -25.88 -6.52
C TRP A 415 7.00 -26.52 -7.35
N LEU A 416 8.14 -25.85 -7.51
CA LEU A 416 9.27 -26.32 -8.32
C LEU A 416 9.79 -27.67 -7.82
N GLU A 417 9.83 -27.84 -6.50
CA GLU A 417 10.14 -29.12 -5.86
C GLU A 417 9.22 -30.25 -6.34
N GLU A 418 7.90 -30.01 -6.39
CA GLU A 418 6.93 -30.97 -6.87
C GLU A 418 7.04 -31.19 -8.38
N ALA A 419 7.25 -30.12 -9.16
CA ALA A 419 7.39 -30.20 -10.61
C ALA A 419 8.57 -31.08 -11.02
N ILE A 420 9.70 -30.96 -10.30
CA ILE A 420 10.87 -31.82 -10.47
C ILE A 420 10.54 -33.25 -10.02
N ALA A 421 9.93 -33.43 -8.84
CA ALA A 421 9.61 -34.77 -8.31
C ALA A 421 8.66 -35.56 -9.24
N ARG A 422 7.76 -34.86 -9.94
CA ARG A 422 6.82 -35.44 -10.90
C ARG A 422 7.37 -35.55 -12.32
N ARG A 423 8.59 -35.05 -12.58
CA ARG A 423 9.21 -34.99 -13.91
C ARG A 423 8.39 -34.18 -14.91
N VAL A 424 7.65 -33.18 -14.45
CA VAL A 424 7.04 -32.17 -15.34
C VAL A 424 8.13 -31.27 -15.90
N VAL A 425 9.13 -30.96 -15.07
CA VAL A 425 10.39 -30.34 -15.49
C VAL A 425 11.53 -31.25 -15.07
N THR A 426 12.54 -31.37 -15.93
CA THR A 426 13.69 -32.25 -15.65
C THR A 426 14.93 -31.41 -15.39
N LEU A 427 15.60 -31.66 -14.26
CA LEU A 427 16.85 -30.98 -13.96
C LEU A 427 17.92 -31.36 -15.00
N PRO A 428 18.74 -30.39 -15.45
CA PRO A 428 19.94 -30.64 -16.22
C PRO A 428 20.79 -31.78 -15.66
N SER A 429 21.02 -32.82 -16.46
CA SER A 429 21.72 -34.05 -16.03
C SER A 429 23.17 -33.81 -15.58
N LYS A 430 23.80 -32.74 -16.07
CA LYS A 430 25.19 -32.36 -15.77
C LYS A 430 25.33 -31.43 -14.57
N ALA A 431 24.23 -31.13 -13.87
CA ALA A 431 24.30 -30.22 -12.74
C ALA A 431 25.14 -30.78 -11.58
N ARG A 432 25.92 -29.90 -10.95
CA ARG A 432 26.79 -30.22 -9.81
C ARG A 432 26.01 -30.59 -8.55
N PHE A 433 24.86 -29.97 -8.35
CA PHE A 433 24.07 -30.07 -7.12
C PHE A 433 22.64 -30.49 -7.44
N SER A 434 22.08 -31.36 -6.61
CA SER A 434 20.64 -31.64 -6.60
C SER A 434 19.81 -30.40 -6.24
N PHE A 435 18.50 -30.49 -6.44
CA PHE A 435 17.58 -29.42 -6.04
C PHE A 435 17.66 -29.12 -4.53
N GLN A 436 17.83 -30.15 -3.70
CA GLN A 436 17.85 -30.03 -2.24
C GLN A 436 19.16 -29.42 -1.74
N GLU A 437 20.29 -29.76 -2.35
CA GLU A 437 21.60 -29.20 -1.98
C GLU A 437 21.73 -27.72 -2.35
N ALA A 438 21.11 -27.29 -3.45
CA ALA A 438 21.25 -25.94 -3.99
C ALA A 438 19.91 -25.26 -4.27
N ARG A 439 18.93 -25.40 -3.35
CA ARG A 439 17.55 -24.90 -3.52
C ARG A 439 17.47 -23.44 -3.95
N SER A 440 18.27 -22.57 -3.33
CA SER A 440 18.31 -21.13 -3.66
C SER A 440 18.88 -20.87 -5.06
N ALA A 441 19.85 -21.66 -5.51
CA ALA A 441 20.45 -21.50 -6.83
C ALA A 441 19.51 -21.96 -7.95
N TRP A 442 18.78 -23.06 -7.72
CA TRP A 442 17.75 -23.56 -8.63
C TRP A 442 16.51 -22.67 -8.66
N GLY A 443 16.09 -22.16 -7.50
CA GLY A 443 14.94 -21.27 -7.38
C GLY A 443 15.24 -19.79 -7.64
N ASN A 444 16.45 -19.45 -8.09
CA ASN A 444 16.80 -18.06 -8.33
C ASN A 444 15.95 -17.50 -9.47
N CYS A 445 15.26 -16.40 -9.19
CA CYS A 445 14.35 -15.75 -10.11
C CYS A 445 14.18 -14.28 -9.78
N ASP A 446 13.74 -13.54 -10.80
CA ASP A 446 13.18 -12.21 -10.63
C ASP A 446 11.69 -12.24 -10.94
N TRP A 447 10.97 -11.26 -10.41
CA TRP A 447 9.54 -11.12 -10.61
C TRP A 447 9.25 -9.79 -11.28
N ILE A 448 8.63 -9.85 -12.45
CA ILE A 448 8.22 -8.69 -13.22
C ILE A 448 6.77 -8.40 -12.82
N GLY A 449 6.57 -7.29 -12.13
CA GLY A 449 5.24 -6.78 -11.78
C GLY A 449 4.85 -5.59 -12.63
N SER A 450 4.08 -4.68 -12.04
CA SER A 450 3.67 -3.42 -12.67
C SER A 450 4.82 -2.66 -13.31
N GLY A 451 4.62 -2.12 -14.51
CA GLY A 451 5.59 -1.26 -15.17
C GLY A 451 5.67 0.13 -14.55
N ARG A 452 6.78 0.82 -14.77
CA ARG A 452 6.92 2.24 -14.50
C ARG A 452 5.97 2.99 -15.43
N MET A 453 5.13 3.83 -14.85
CA MET A 453 4.21 4.66 -15.61
C MET A 453 4.99 5.68 -16.44
N ALA A 454 4.65 5.76 -17.73
CA ALA A 454 5.21 6.76 -18.62
C ALA A 454 4.41 8.05 -18.56
N ILE A 455 5.06 9.15 -18.21
CA ILE A 455 4.42 10.48 -18.16
C ILE A 455 4.50 11.15 -19.54
N ASP A 456 5.65 11.03 -20.19
CA ASP A 456 5.85 11.39 -21.59
C ASP A 456 6.44 10.17 -22.31
N GLY A 457 5.57 9.44 -23.00
CA GLY A 457 5.94 8.21 -23.67
C GLY A 457 7.04 8.38 -24.71
N LEU A 458 7.16 9.55 -25.36
CA LEU A 458 8.18 9.77 -26.37
C LEU A 458 9.57 9.93 -25.74
N LYS A 459 9.67 10.80 -24.72
CA LYS A 459 10.95 11.07 -24.05
C LYS A 459 11.50 9.83 -23.35
N GLU A 460 10.64 9.05 -22.72
CA GLU A 460 11.07 7.83 -22.02
C GLU A 460 11.49 6.72 -22.98
N VAL A 461 10.83 6.58 -24.13
CA VAL A 461 11.25 5.64 -25.17
C VAL A 461 12.59 6.08 -25.78
N GLN A 462 12.78 7.38 -26.04
CA GLN A 462 14.05 7.90 -26.52
C GLN A 462 15.19 7.67 -25.51
N GLU A 463 14.95 7.92 -24.23
CA GLU A 463 15.90 7.61 -23.16
C GLU A 463 16.26 6.12 -23.14
N ALA A 464 15.28 5.22 -23.22
CA ALA A 464 15.52 3.78 -23.25
C ALA A 464 16.35 3.35 -24.46
N VAL A 465 16.06 3.89 -25.66
CA VAL A 465 16.84 3.62 -26.88
C VAL A 465 18.27 4.12 -26.72
N MET A 466 18.47 5.36 -26.25
CA MET A 466 19.81 5.92 -26.02
C MET A 466 20.61 5.12 -25.00
N LEU A 467 19.97 4.61 -23.93
CA LEU A 467 20.63 3.77 -22.94
C LEU A 467 21.08 2.42 -23.51
N ILE A 468 20.28 1.83 -24.40
CA ILE A 468 20.61 0.57 -25.08
C ILE A 468 21.74 0.81 -26.09
N GLU A 469 21.64 1.85 -26.92
CA GLU A 469 22.67 2.22 -27.90
C GLU A 469 24.00 2.59 -27.23
N ALA A 470 23.97 3.25 -26.08
CA ALA A 470 25.15 3.56 -25.29
C ALA A 470 25.73 2.36 -24.52
N GLY A 471 25.06 1.19 -24.53
CA GLY A 471 25.49 0.00 -23.78
C GLY A 471 25.32 0.09 -22.26
N LEU A 472 24.53 1.05 -21.76
CA LEU A 472 24.22 1.22 -20.34
C LEU A 472 23.01 0.38 -19.88
N SER A 473 22.24 -0.15 -20.84
CA SER A 473 21.10 -1.02 -20.57
C SER A 473 20.91 -2.10 -21.63
N THR A 474 19.93 -2.97 -21.41
CA THR A 474 19.56 -4.08 -22.32
C THR A 474 18.07 -4.04 -22.62
N TYR A 475 17.65 -4.62 -23.75
CA TYR A 475 16.23 -4.76 -24.09
C TYR A 475 15.45 -5.45 -22.97
N GLU A 476 16.01 -6.50 -22.37
CA GLU A 476 15.40 -7.21 -21.24
C GLU A 476 15.14 -6.30 -20.04
N LYS A 477 16.11 -5.47 -19.66
CA LYS A 477 15.98 -4.54 -18.54
C LYS A 477 14.96 -3.44 -18.83
N GLU A 478 14.95 -2.87 -20.03
CA GLU A 478 13.99 -1.82 -20.41
C GLU A 478 12.57 -2.37 -20.61
N CYS A 479 12.38 -3.57 -21.16
CA CYS A 479 11.08 -4.23 -21.22
C CYS A 479 10.54 -4.54 -19.81
N ALA A 480 11.38 -5.09 -18.92
CA ALA A 480 10.97 -5.39 -17.55
C ALA A 480 10.54 -4.14 -16.77
N LYS A 481 11.18 -2.98 -17.02
CA LYS A 481 10.73 -1.70 -16.46
C LYS A 481 9.33 -1.31 -16.91
N ARG A 482 8.86 -1.77 -18.06
CA ARG A 482 7.50 -1.52 -18.59
C ARG A 482 6.51 -2.61 -18.16
N GLY A 483 6.97 -3.63 -17.44
CA GLY A 483 6.15 -4.77 -16.99
C GLY A 483 6.09 -5.91 -18.00
N ASP A 484 6.89 -5.85 -19.07
CA ASP A 484 6.90 -6.82 -20.14
C ASP A 484 8.12 -7.76 -20.06
N ASP A 485 7.94 -8.99 -20.54
CA ASP A 485 9.06 -9.91 -20.74
C ASP A 485 9.62 -9.80 -22.16
N TYR A 486 10.95 -9.69 -22.24
CA TYR A 486 11.63 -9.53 -23.52
C TYR A 486 11.53 -10.78 -24.40
N GLN A 487 11.57 -11.99 -23.82
CA GLN A 487 11.53 -13.22 -24.61
C GLN A 487 10.15 -13.41 -25.23
N GLU A 488 9.08 -13.13 -24.49
CA GLU A 488 7.70 -13.14 -25.01
C GLU A 488 7.55 -12.13 -26.17
N ILE A 489 7.99 -10.88 -25.99
CA ILE A 489 7.95 -9.85 -27.04
C ILE A 489 8.74 -10.30 -28.28
N PHE A 490 9.97 -10.78 -28.08
CA PHE A 490 10.85 -11.15 -29.18
C PHE A 490 10.28 -12.34 -29.98
N ALA A 491 9.78 -13.37 -29.30
CA ALA A 491 9.14 -14.51 -29.95
C ALA A 491 7.90 -14.09 -30.75
N GLN A 492 7.09 -13.19 -30.21
CA GLN A 492 5.93 -12.62 -30.89
C GLN A 492 6.37 -11.83 -32.14
N GLN A 493 7.37 -10.96 -32.03
CA GLN A 493 7.89 -10.18 -33.16
C GLN A 493 8.42 -11.06 -34.29
N VAL A 494 9.12 -12.15 -33.98
CA VAL A 494 9.59 -13.12 -34.97
C VAL A 494 8.41 -13.75 -35.70
N ARG A 495 7.38 -14.21 -34.96
CA ARG A 495 6.17 -14.80 -35.57
C ARG A 495 5.45 -13.81 -36.47
N GLU A 496 5.17 -12.60 -35.97
CA GLU A 496 4.50 -11.55 -36.73
C GLU A 496 5.28 -11.15 -37.99
N THR A 497 6.62 -11.11 -37.92
CA THR A 497 7.46 -10.81 -39.08
C THR A 497 7.35 -11.88 -40.15
N MET A 498 7.35 -13.16 -39.75
CA MET A 498 7.19 -14.28 -40.68
C MET A 498 5.78 -14.31 -41.30
N GLU A 499 4.74 -14.07 -40.51
CA GLU A 499 3.35 -13.98 -40.98
C GLU A 499 3.15 -12.82 -41.96
N ARG A 500 3.70 -11.64 -41.66
CA ARG A 500 3.68 -10.48 -42.57
C ARG A 500 4.36 -10.79 -43.89
N ARG A 501 5.53 -11.45 -43.84
CA ARG A 501 6.27 -11.86 -45.04
C ARG A 501 5.47 -12.85 -45.87
N ALA A 502 4.82 -13.83 -45.24
CA ALA A 502 3.96 -14.80 -45.93
C ALA A 502 2.72 -14.14 -46.54
N ALA A 503 2.14 -13.14 -45.88
CA ALA A 503 0.98 -12.40 -46.35
C ALA A 503 1.31 -11.28 -47.38
N GLY A 504 2.59 -11.10 -47.75
CA GLY A 504 3.02 -10.04 -48.66
C GLY A 504 2.91 -8.62 -48.08
N LEU A 505 2.77 -8.49 -46.76
CA LEU A 505 2.71 -7.20 -46.07
C LEU A 505 4.12 -6.62 -45.90
N LYS A 506 4.25 -5.30 -46.04
CA LYS A 506 5.52 -4.61 -45.82
C LYS A 506 6.02 -4.85 -44.39
N PRO A 507 7.36 -4.96 -44.18
CA PRO A 507 7.94 -5.03 -42.85
C PRO A 507 7.55 -3.78 -42.04
N PRO A 508 7.51 -3.88 -40.70
CA PRO A 508 7.25 -2.72 -39.85
C PRO A 508 8.27 -1.60 -40.12
N ALA A 509 7.85 -0.34 -39.96
CA ALA A 509 8.61 0.84 -40.39
C ALA A 509 10.05 0.91 -39.82
N TRP A 510 10.25 0.41 -38.59
CA TRP A 510 11.58 0.32 -37.97
C TRP A 510 12.51 -0.67 -38.67
N ALA A 511 11.99 -1.77 -39.21
CA ALA A 511 12.75 -2.76 -39.98
C ALA A 511 12.99 -2.30 -41.43
N ALA A 512 12.06 -1.53 -42.01
CA ALA A 512 12.21 -0.93 -43.33
C ALA A 512 13.35 0.11 -43.36
N ALA A 513 13.46 0.95 -42.32
CA ALA A 513 14.54 1.92 -42.20
C ALA A 513 15.93 1.27 -42.06
N ALA A 514 16.04 0.18 -41.30
CA ALA A 514 17.28 -0.59 -41.17
C ALA A 514 17.68 -1.26 -42.51
N PHE A 515 16.71 -1.83 -43.24
CA PHE A 515 16.95 -2.44 -44.55
C PHE A 515 17.38 -1.41 -45.61
N GLU A 516 16.75 -0.22 -45.64
CA GLU A 516 17.17 0.89 -46.51
C GLU A 516 18.55 1.43 -46.15
N SER A 517 18.90 1.49 -44.86
CA SER A 517 20.24 1.90 -44.41
C SER A 517 21.32 0.89 -44.81
N GLY A 518 21.03 -0.42 -44.70
CA GLY A 518 21.93 -1.49 -45.14
C GLY A 518 22.11 -1.53 -46.65
N LEU A 519 21.04 -1.27 -47.42
CA LEU A 519 21.11 -1.11 -48.88
C LEU A 519 21.95 0.10 -49.31
N ARG A 520 21.92 1.19 -48.56
CA ARG A 520 22.78 2.37 -48.81
C ARG A 520 24.24 2.08 -48.49
N GLN A 521 24.53 1.38 -47.40
CA GLN A 521 25.89 0.98 -47.04
C GLN A 521 26.48 -0.03 -48.04
N SER A 522 25.72 -1.03 -48.46
CA SER A 522 26.19 -2.02 -49.46
C SER A 522 26.43 -1.39 -50.84
N THR A 523 25.60 -0.41 -51.24
CA THR A 523 25.79 0.31 -52.50
C THR A 523 26.93 1.34 -52.45
N GLU A 524 27.32 1.81 -51.26
CA GLU A 524 28.53 2.63 -51.07
C GLU A 524 29.80 1.77 -51.04
N GLU A 525 29.77 0.59 -50.42
CA GLU A 525 30.88 -0.38 -50.44
C GLU A 525 31.18 -0.87 -51.87
N GLU A 526 30.16 -1.28 -52.64
CA GLU A 526 30.31 -1.67 -54.06
C GLU A 526 30.84 -0.52 -54.95
N LYS A 527 30.50 0.74 -54.63
CA LYS A 527 31.04 1.92 -55.32
C LYS A 527 32.48 2.26 -54.90
N SER A 528 32.89 1.85 -53.70
CA SER A 528 34.25 2.03 -53.21
C SER A 528 35.20 0.97 -53.79
N ASP A 529 34.76 -0.28 -53.87
CA ASP A 529 35.51 -1.38 -54.47
C ASP A 529 35.66 -1.25 -55.99
N SER A 530 34.62 -0.75 -56.68
CA SER A 530 34.69 -0.43 -58.12
C SER A 530 35.52 0.81 -58.47
N ARG A 531 35.94 1.61 -57.47
CA ARG A 531 36.89 2.72 -57.63
C ARG A 531 38.33 2.34 -57.23
N ALA A 532 38.51 1.20 -56.57
CA ALA A 532 39.81 0.69 -56.11
C ALA A 532 40.40 -0.42 -57.00
N ALA A 533 39.59 -1.01 -57.89
CA ALA A 533 40.00 -1.84 -59.03
C ALA A 533 40.18 -0.99 -60.29
#